data_AF-A0AA95JPK8-F1
#
_entry.id   AF-A0AA95JPK8-F1
#
_cell.length_a   1.000
_cell.length_b   1.000
_cell.length_c   1.000
_cell.angle_alpha   90.00
_cell.angle_beta   90.00
_cell.angle_gamma   90.00
#
_symmetry.space_group_name_H-M   'P 1'
#
loop_
_entity.id
_entity.type
_entity.pdbx_description
1 polymer ?
#
loop_
_entity_poly.entity_id
_entity_poly.type
_entity_poly.pdbx_seq_one_letter_code
_entity_poly.pdbx_strand_id
1 'polypeptide(L)'
;MRFWLKNTLWVLGFVAACAVAIAVRLTVVHRESGEWRLRPSAEPMLLRFDGHVYDRTGLDLHKEHGYLVHGRDLGGGDILAPADSGAPVSIQVHNLSRFYHYQLAS
;
A
#
# COMPACT_ATOMS: atom_id res chain seq x y z
N MET A 1 -37.70 30.78 -19.06
CA MET A 1 -36.59 30.03 -19.71
C MET A 1 -35.21 30.17 -19.03
N ARG A 2 -35.01 31.04 -18.02
CA ARG A 2 -33.69 31.26 -17.36
C ARG A 2 -33.40 30.40 -16.11
N PHE A 3 -34.43 29.83 -15.47
CA PHE A 3 -34.26 29.08 -14.21
C PHE A 3 -33.70 27.67 -14.41
N TRP A 4 -34.14 26.98 -15.46
CA TRP A 4 -33.67 25.62 -15.79
C TRP A 4 -32.17 25.58 -16.13
N LEU A 5 -31.68 26.56 -16.91
CA LEU A 5 -30.26 26.70 -17.25
C LEU A 5 -29.37 26.98 -16.03
N LYS A 6 -29.86 27.77 -15.06
CA LYS A 6 -29.12 28.03 -13.82
C LYS A 6 -29.02 26.76 -12.97
N ASN A 7 -30.12 26.02 -12.80
CA ASN A 7 -30.10 24.78 -12.03
C ASN A 7 -29.18 23.71 -12.65
N THR A 8 -29.17 23.56 -13.98
CA THR A 8 -28.26 22.61 -14.62
C THR A 8 -26.79 23.01 -14.47
N LEU A 9 -26.46 24.30 -14.55
CA LEU A 9 -25.11 24.81 -14.28
C LEU A 9 -24.65 24.55 -12.84
N TRP A 10 -25.53 24.72 -11.86
CA TRP A 10 -25.23 24.41 -10.46
C TRP A 10 -25.02 22.92 -10.22
N VAL A 11 -25.86 22.07 -10.80
CA VAL A 11 -25.71 20.61 -10.71
C VAL A 11 -24.41 20.15 -11.37
N LEU A 12 -24.09 20.66 -12.56
CA LEU A 12 -22.82 20.37 -13.24
C LEU A 12 -21.61 20.81 -12.41
N GLY A 13 -21.66 22.02 -11.82
CA GLY A 13 -20.61 22.52 -10.94
C GLY A 13 -20.43 21.66 -9.69
N PHE A 14 -21.52 21.22 -9.07
CA PHE A 14 -21.49 20.35 -7.91
C PHE A 14 -20.91 18.96 -8.25
N VAL A 15 -21.35 18.35 -9.35
CA VAL A 15 -20.82 17.06 -9.82
C VAL A 15 -19.33 17.17 -10.14
N ALA A 16 -18.90 18.25 -10.81
CA ALA A 16 -17.49 18.50 -11.09
C ALA A 16 -16.67 18.65 -9.81
N ALA A 17 -17.16 19.38 -8.81
CA ALA A 17 -16.49 19.53 -7.51
C ALA A 17 -16.37 18.18 -6.78
N CYS A 18 -17.43 17.36 -6.77
CA CYS A 18 -17.38 16.01 -6.23
C CYS A 18 -16.36 15.13 -6.96
N ALA A 19 -16.33 15.18 -8.30
CA ALA A 19 -15.38 14.42 -9.10
C ALA A 19 -13.92 14.82 -8.80
N VAL A 20 -13.64 16.13 -8.68
CA VAL A 20 -12.30 16.63 -8.30
C VAL A 20 -11.93 16.19 -6.89
N ALA A 21 -12.84 16.29 -5.92
CA ALA A 21 -12.59 15.83 -4.56
C ALA A 21 -12.27 14.33 -4.50
N ILE A 22 -13.00 13.51 -5.27
CA ILE A 22 -12.74 12.07 -5.40
C ILE A 22 -11.38 11.83 -6.06
N ALA A 23 -11.05 12.56 -7.13
CA ALA A 23 -9.76 12.44 -7.82
C ALA A 23 -8.59 12.79 -6.91
N VAL A 24 -8.67 13.91 -6.18
CA VAL A 24 -7.64 14.30 -5.20
C VAL A 24 -7.49 13.25 -4.11
N ARG A 25 -8.59 12.73 -3.57
CA ARG A 25 -8.54 11.67 -2.56
C ARG A 25 -7.92 10.38 -3.11
N LEU A 26 -8.25 10.00 -4.34
CA LEU A 26 -7.62 8.87 -5.03
C LEU A 26 -6.13 9.09 -5.24
N THR A 27 -5.70 10.30 -5.64
CA THR A 27 -4.28 10.64 -5.82
C THR A 27 -3.52 10.64 -4.49
N VAL A 28 -4.10 11.17 -3.42
CA VAL A 28 -3.50 11.16 -2.08
C VAL A 28 -3.39 9.72 -1.56
N VAL A 29 -4.44 8.91 -1.68
CA VAL A 29 -4.38 7.47 -1.34
C VAL A 29 -3.37 6.75 -2.23
N HIS A 30 -3.29 7.05 -3.52
CA HIS A 30 -2.32 6.43 -4.41
C HIS A 30 -0.88 6.86 -4.11
N ARG A 31 -0.64 8.10 -3.67
CA ARG A 31 0.70 8.58 -3.28
C ARG A 31 1.12 8.15 -1.88
N GLU A 32 0.25 8.25 -0.88
CA GLU A 32 0.56 7.96 0.52
C GLU A 32 0.37 6.48 0.89
N SER A 33 -0.51 5.77 0.17
CA SER A 33 -0.74 4.33 0.34
C SER A 33 -0.51 3.53 -0.94
N GLY A 34 0.33 4.08 -1.84
CA GLY A 34 1.08 3.39 -2.90
C GLY A 34 0.53 2.06 -3.35
N GLU A 35 -0.60 2.02 -4.07
CA GLU A 35 -1.20 0.81 -4.67
C GLU A 35 -1.70 -0.31 -3.71
N TRP A 36 -1.09 -0.51 -2.53
CA TRP A 36 -1.26 -1.70 -1.70
C TRP A 36 -2.62 -1.79 -0.97
N ARG A 37 -3.27 -0.67 -0.67
CA ARG A 37 -4.62 -0.70 -0.04
C ARG A 37 -5.76 -0.91 -1.03
N LEU A 38 -5.60 -0.50 -2.28
CA LEU A 38 -6.65 -0.59 -3.30
C LEU A 38 -6.57 -1.91 -4.08
N ARG A 39 -5.39 -2.53 -4.14
CA ARG A 39 -5.17 -3.88 -4.63
C ARG A 39 -4.30 -4.63 -3.63
N PRO A 40 -4.91 -5.26 -2.60
CA PRO A 40 -4.16 -6.11 -1.70
C PRO A 40 -3.49 -7.21 -2.53
N SER A 41 -2.17 -7.18 -2.58
CA SER A 41 -1.31 -8.19 -3.18
C SER A 41 -0.43 -8.73 -2.07
N ALA A 42 -0.21 -10.04 -2.07
CA ALA A 42 0.74 -10.69 -1.14
C ALA A 42 2.21 -10.40 -1.50
N GLU A 43 2.45 -9.68 -2.61
CA GLU A 43 3.78 -9.28 -3.07
C GLU A 43 3.80 -7.81 -3.52
N PRO A 44 3.48 -6.85 -2.63
CA PRO A 44 3.48 -5.43 -3.00
C PRO A 44 4.89 -4.95 -3.34
N MET A 45 5.02 -3.89 -4.15
CA MET A 45 6.34 -3.29 -4.40
C MET A 45 6.85 -2.48 -3.19
N LEU A 46 5.91 -1.92 -2.42
CA LEU A 46 6.12 -1.15 -1.20
C LEU A 46 5.29 -1.77 -0.08
N LEU A 47 5.93 -2.13 1.03
CA LEU A 47 5.28 -2.73 2.20
C LEU A 47 5.40 -1.79 3.40
N ARG A 48 4.28 -1.55 4.09
CA ARG A 48 4.31 -0.82 5.36
C ARG A 48 4.25 -1.81 6.52
N PHE A 49 5.28 -1.83 7.35
CA PHE A 49 5.39 -2.69 8.52
C PHE A 49 5.87 -1.87 9.71
N ASP A 50 5.21 -2.02 10.86
CA ASP A 50 5.51 -1.30 12.11
C ASP A 50 5.69 0.23 11.95
N GLY A 51 4.85 0.86 11.12
CA GLY A 51 4.90 2.30 10.87
C GLY A 51 5.93 2.74 9.82
N HIS A 52 6.88 1.88 9.46
CA HIS A 52 7.94 2.11 8.48
C HIS A 52 7.58 1.58 7.09
N VAL A 53 8.19 2.16 6.05
CA VAL A 53 7.97 1.78 4.65
C VAL A 53 9.20 1.02 4.15
N TYR A 54 8.95 -0.08 3.44
CA TYR A 54 9.96 -0.98 2.93
C TYR A 54 9.79 -1.17 1.43
N ASP A 55 10.89 -1.06 0.69
CA ASP A 55 10.97 -1.30 -0.74
C ASP A 55 11.33 -2.75 -1.03
N ARG A 56 10.65 -3.36 -2.00
CA ARG A 56 10.97 -4.71 -2.45
C ARG A 56 12.27 -4.72 -3.24
N THR A 57 13.28 -5.40 -2.72
CA THR A 57 14.63 -5.43 -3.32
C THR A 57 14.96 -6.76 -3.99
N GLY A 58 14.26 -7.85 -3.64
CA GLY A 58 14.62 -9.17 -4.13
C GLY A 58 13.58 -10.25 -3.94
N LEU A 59 13.93 -11.43 -4.42
CA LEU A 59 13.13 -12.65 -4.36
C LEU A 59 14.07 -13.83 -4.09
N ASP A 60 13.74 -14.60 -3.07
CA ASP A 60 14.44 -15.82 -2.69
C ASP A 60 13.49 -17.01 -2.55
N LEU A 61 14.07 -18.22 -2.63
CA LEU A 61 13.36 -19.48 -2.46
C LEU A 61 13.35 -19.97 -1.01
N HIS A 62 14.16 -19.35 -0.15
CA HIS A 62 14.35 -19.78 1.22
C HIS A 62 14.23 -18.61 2.18
N LYS A 63 13.68 -18.92 3.36
CA LYS A 63 13.65 -18.00 4.50
C LYS A 63 15.06 -17.75 5.02
N GLU A 64 15.40 -16.50 5.28
CA GLU A 64 16.68 -16.16 5.92
C GLU A 64 16.68 -16.51 7.42
N HIS A 65 17.84 -16.90 7.92
CA HIS A 65 17.99 -17.37 9.29
C HIS A 65 17.71 -16.24 10.29
N GLY A 66 17.01 -16.53 11.39
CA GLY A 66 16.69 -15.55 12.44
C GLY A 66 15.44 -14.71 12.20
N TYR A 67 14.78 -14.82 11.03
CA TYR A 67 13.50 -14.18 10.79
C TYR A 67 12.38 -14.98 11.48
N LEU A 68 11.41 -14.31 12.09
CA LEU A 68 10.23 -14.90 12.71
C LEU A 68 8.98 -14.32 12.07
N VAL A 69 7.86 -15.04 12.12
CA VAL A 69 6.59 -14.52 11.59
C VAL A 69 6.06 -13.48 12.56
N HIS A 70 5.91 -12.24 12.12
CA HIS A 70 5.41 -11.13 12.93
C HIS A 70 3.97 -10.74 12.58
N GLY A 71 3.46 -11.15 11.42
CA GLY A 71 2.09 -10.85 11.03
C GLY A 71 1.79 -11.28 9.60
N ARG A 72 0.67 -10.78 9.07
CA ARG A 72 0.23 -11.03 7.69
C ARG A 72 -0.12 -9.70 7.05
N ASP A 73 0.32 -9.52 5.80
CA ASP A 73 -0.04 -8.34 5.01
C ASP A 73 -1.51 -8.40 4.56
N LEU A 74 -2.01 -7.30 3.99
CA LEU A 74 -3.40 -7.23 3.52
C LEU A 74 -3.68 -8.14 2.32
N GLY A 75 -2.64 -8.58 1.61
CA GLY A 75 -2.73 -9.49 0.47
C GLY A 75 -2.69 -10.97 0.83
N GLY A 76 -2.39 -11.30 2.09
CA GLY A 76 -2.30 -12.67 2.59
C GLY A 76 -0.89 -13.24 2.72
N GLY A 77 0.15 -12.44 2.44
CA GLY A 77 1.56 -12.82 2.63
C GLY A 77 1.97 -12.76 4.10
N ASP A 78 2.69 -13.77 4.59
CA ASP A 78 3.19 -13.79 5.96
C ASP A 78 4.44 -12.92 6.06
N ILE A 79 4.39 -11.88 6.90
CA ILE A 79 5.50 -10.95 7.11
C ILE A 79 6.45 -11.58 8.13
N LEU A 80 7.71 -11.74 7.73
CA LEU A 80 8.79 -12.18 8.58
C LEU A 80 9.77 -11.04 8.85
N ALA A 81 10.14 -10.87 10.11
CA ALA A 81 11.11 -9.88 10.54
C ALA A 81 12.13 -10.52 11.50
N PRO A 82 13.37 -10.01 11.58
CA PRO A 82 14.33 -10.45 12.58
C PRO A 82 13.81 -10.18 13.99
N ALA A 83 14.23 -11.00 14.95
CA ALA A 83 13.76 -10.97 16.34
C ALA A 83 14.25 -9.76 17.17
N ASP A 84 14.86 -8.77 16.54
CA ASP A 84 15.50 -7.63 17.21
C ASP A 84 14.47 -6.61 17.75
N SER A 85 14.83 -5.90 18.81
CA SER A 85 13.94 -4.99 19.55
C SER A 85 13.78 -3.60 18.91
N GLY A 86 13.70 -3.51 17.58
CA GLY A 86 13.60 -2.23 16.86
C GLY A 86 13.02 -2.37 15.45
N ALA A 87 12.93 -1.26 14.73
CA ALA A 87 12.49 -1.26 13.34
C ALA A 87 13.48 -2.06 12.48
N PRO A 88 13.10 -3.21 11.92
CA PRO A 88 14.03 -4.05 11.19
C PRO A 88 14.51 -3.32 9.94
N VAL A 89 15.79 -3.42 9.59
CA VAL A 89 16.32 -2.84 8.35
C VAL A 89 15.83 -3.62 7.12
N SER A 90 15.59 -4.90 7.29
CA SER A 90 15.07 -5.80 6.26
C SER A 90 13.99 -6.71 6.81
N ILE A 91 12.98 -6.95 5.97
CA ILE A 91 11.88 -7.88 6.25
C ILE A 91 11.70 -8.80 5.04
N GLN A 92 11.07 -9.95 5.26
CA GLN A 92 10.65 -10.85 4.20
C GLN A 92 9.14 -10.99 4.20
N VAL A 93 8.55 -11.21 3.03
CA VAL A 93 7.17 -11.67 2.92
C VAL A 93 7.15 -13.04 2.28
N HIS A 94 6.59 -14.02 2.98
CA HIS A 94 6.37 -15.33 2.43
C HIS A 94 5.00 -15.40 1.75
N ASN A 95 5.02 -15.78 0.48
CA ASN A 95 3.81 -16.03 -0.29
C ASN A 95 3.99 -17.30 -1.13
N LEU A 96 3.08 -18.26 -0.96
CA LEU A 96 3.11 -19.60 -1.56
C LEU A 96 4.38 -20.39 -1.24
N SER A 97 5.44 -20.19 -2.03
CA SER A 97 6.71 -20.91 -1.95
C SER A 97 7.90 -19.98 -2.20
N ARG A 98 7.68 -18.67 -2.05
CA ARG A 98 8.66 -17.63 -2.33
C ARG A 98 8.75 -16.65 -1.18
N PHE A 99 9.95 -16.12 -0.98
CA PHE A 99 10.27 -15.13 0.03
C PHE A 99 10.68 -13.84 -0.67
N TYR A 100 9.87 -12.81 -0.53
CA TYR A 100 10.14 -11.49 -1.12
C TYR A 100 10.91 -10.67 -0.11
N HIS A 101 12.08 -10.18 -0.49
CA HIS A 101 12.92 -9.35 0.36
C HIS A 101 12.52 -7.90 0.24
N TYR A 102 12.42 -7.23 1.38
CA TYR A 102 12.22 -5.80 1.46
C TYR A 102 13.27 -5.16 2.37
N GLN A 103 13.68 -3.96 2.01
CA GLN A 103 14.59 -3.12 2.81
C GLN A 103 13.91 -1.81 3.17
N LEU A 104 14.26 -1.25 4.31
CA LEU A 104 13.74 0.02 4.78
C LEU A 104 14.01 1.09 3.70
N ALA A 105 12.95 1.73 3.21
CA ALA A 105 13.05 2.80 2.24
C ALA A 105 13.80 3.98 2.88
N SER A 106 14.83 4.48 2.19
CA SER A 106 15.68 5.61 2.64
C SER A 106 14.99 6.95 2.52
#